data_AF-A0A1V9Z8M7-F1
#
_entry.id   AF-A0A1V9Z8M7-F1
#
_cell.length_a   1.000
_cell.length_b   1.000
_cell.length_c   1.000
_cell.angle_alpha   90.00
_cell.angle_beta   90.00
_cell.angle_gamma   90.00
#
_symmetry.space_group_name_H-M   'P 1'
#
loop_
_entity.id
_entity.type
_entity.pdbx_description
1 polymer ?
#
loop_
_entity_poly.entity_id
_entity_poly.type
_entity_poly.pdbx_seq_one_letter_code
_entity_poly.pdbx_strand_id
1 'polypeptide(L)'
;MLGRNLYPEDECDAARNDENALFLLLRSGVILRELMVVLAPNEANPTPIARSYTKLLAPWKERENISIFLNDCRMLGMADSSMFCTDDLYEGSNMVQVLFGLQYIQCWFNPNSLLSTRSNVSSPRSTKLGSLSDTDFLAMFQNQMLIEDDVL
;
A
#
# COMPACT_ATOMS: atom_id res chain seq x y z
N MET A 1 -20.06 19.40 -24.36
CA MET A 1 -18.96 18.64 -23.73
C MET A 1 -18.59 19.39 -22.46
N LEU A 2 -19.11 18.96 -21.31
CA LEU A 2 -18.86 19.63 -20.03
C LEU A 2 -17.71 18.92 -19.34
N GLY A 3 -16.56 19.59 -19.28
CA GLY A 3 -15.43 19.18 -18.45
C GLY A 3 -15.87 19.22 -16.98
N ARG A 4 -15.98 18.05 -16.36
CA ARG A 4 -16.15 17.96 -14.91
C ARG A 4 -14.78 18.17 -14.28
N ASN A 5 -14.64 19.25 -13.52
CA ASN A 5 -13.53 19.42 -12.58
C ASN A 5 -13.54 18.27 -11.59
N LEU A 6 -12.43 17.53 -11.51
CA LEU A 6 -12.27 16.36 -10.64
C LEU A 6 -11.98 16.72 -9.17
N TYR A 7 -11.96 18.00 -8.82
CA TYR A 7 -11.73 18.47 -7.46
C TYR A 7 -12.68 19.63 -7.15
N PRO A 8 -13.61 19.48 -6.19
CA PRO A 8 -14.30 20.62 -5.59
C PRO A 8 -13.25 21.53 -4.95
N GLU A 9 -13.30 22.82 -5.28
CA GLU A 9 -12.54 23.83 -4.55
C GLU A 9 -13.24 24.07 -3.21
N ASP A 10 -12.94 23.22 -2.24
CA ASP A 10 -13.24 23.52 -0.84
C ASP A 10 -12.11 24.43 -0.31
N GLU A 11 -12.49 25.65 0.07
CA GLU A 11 -11.66 26.65 0.73
C GLU A 11 -10.91 26.04 1.92
N CYS A 12 -9.59 25.87 1.76
CA CYS A 12 -8.67 25.57 2.85
C CYS A 12 -7.64 26.69 2.89
N ASP A 13 -7.94 27.70 3.72
CA ASP A 13 -6.98 28.74 4.06
C ASP A 13 -5.69 28.10 4.60
N ALA A 14 -4.60 28.50 3.96
CA ALA A 14 -3.26 28.03 4.18
C ALA A 14 -2.80 28.23 5.64
N ALA A 15 -2.71 27.12 6.38
CA ALA A 15 -1.63 26.88 7.31
C ALA A 15 -0.87 25.65 6.80
N ARG A 16 0.16 25.88 5.97
CA ARG A 16 1.13 24.88 5.49
C ARG A 16 1.98 24.32 6.65
N ASN A 17 1.35 23.81 7.69
CA ASN A 17 2.00 22.92 8.64
C ASN A 17 1.88 21.50 8.08
N ASP A 18 2.57 21.30 6.96
CA ASP A 18 2.58 20.09 6.15
C ASP A 18 3.53 19.02 6.74
N GLU A 19 3.81 19.08 8.05
CA GLU A 19 4.79 18.21 8.73
C GLU A 19 4.52 16.71 8.46
N ASN A 20 3.26 16.36 8.20
CA ASN A 20 2.81 15.01 7.88
C ASN A 20 2.17 14.86 6.49
N ALA A 21 2.40 15.79 5.56
CA ALA A 21 1.75 15.76 4.25
C ALA A 21 2.02 14.44 3.49
N LEU A 22 3.25 13.92 3.56
CA LEU A 22 3.58 12.63 2.94
C LEU A 22 2.76 11.47 3.53
N PHE A 23 2.64 11.43 4.86
CA PHE A 23 1.83 10.43 5.54
C PHE A 23 0.36 10.52 5.08
N LEU A 24 -0.24 11.72 5.11
CA LEU A 24 -1.63 11.92 4.71
C LEU A 24 -1.91 11.50 3.27
N LEU A 25 -0.99 11.79 2.35
CA LEU A 25 -1.12 11.43 0.94
C LEU A 25 -1.05 9.91 0.71
N LEU A 26 -0.19 9.21 1.46
CA LEU A 26 0.06 7.79 1.23
C LEU A 26 -0.80 6.86 2.08
N ARG A 27 -1.34 7.34 3.22
CA ARG A 27 -2.06 6.53 4.22
C ARG A 27 -3.23 5.73 3.65
N SER A 28 -3.93 6.25 2.64
CA SER A 28 -5.05 5.54 2.01
C SER A 28 -4.61 4.34 1.14
N GLY A 29 -3.32 4.26 0.81
CA GLY A 29 -2.75 3.29 -0.12
C GLY A 29 -3.11 3.52 -1.59
N VAL A 30 -3.98 4.47 -1.92
CA VAL A 30 -4.44 4.71 -3.30
C VAL A 30 -3.29 5.12 -4.20
N ILE A 31 -2.50 6.11 -3.79
CA ILE A 31 -1.34 6.60 -4.57
C ILE A 31 -0.32 5.49 -4.77
N LEU A 32 -0.12 4.62 -3.77
CA LEU A 32 0.81 3.49 -3.89
C LEU A 32 0.36 2.47 -4.93
N ARG A 33 -0.93 2.13 -4.93
CA ARG A 33 -1.52 1.23 -5.93
C ARG A 33 -1.46 1.84 -7.34
N GLU A 34 -1.76 3.12 -7.48
CA GLU A 34 -1.64 3.84 -8.76
C GLU A 34 -0.20 3.93 -9.25
N LEU A 35 0.76 4.16 -8.34
CA LEU A 35 2.19 4.13 -8.65
C LEU A 35 2.60 2.77 -9.23
N MET A 36 2.16 1.67 -8.63
CA MET A 36 2.49 0.33 -9.12
C MET A 36 1.91 0.05 -10.52
N VAL A 37 0.67 0.48 -10.78
CA VAL A 37 0.04 0.38 -12.12
C VAL A 37 0.86 1.12 -13.18
N VAL A 38 1.47 2.25 -12.83
CA VAL A 38 2.32 3.02 -13.76
C VAL A 38 3.70 2.36 -13.95
N LEU A 39 4.32 1.88 -12.87
CA LEU A 39 5.69 1.36 -12.92
C LEU A 39 5.79 -0.06 -13.49
N ALA A 40 4.81 -0.92 -13.20
CA ALA A 40 4.82 -2.34 -13.56
C ALA A 40 3.41 -2.83 -13.90
N PRO A 41 2.81 -2.39 -15.02
CA PRO A 41 1.41 -2.66 -15.35
C PRO A 41 1.07 -4.15 -15.55
N ASN A 42 2.05 -5.00 -15.91
CA ASN A 42 1.81 -6.43 -16.11
C ASN A 42 1.85 -7.21 -14.80
N GLU A 43 2.51 -6.67 -13.79
CA GLU A 43 2.73 -7.30 -12.48
C GLU A 43 1.82 -6.71 -11.39
N ALA A 44 1.32 -5.49 -11.57
CA ALA A 44 0.39 -4.85 -10.67
C ALA A 44 -0.88 -5.69 -10.48
N ASN A 45 -1.27 -5.93 -9.23
CA ASN A 45 -2.45 -6.73 -8.95
C ASN A 45 -3.72 -6.05 -9.51
N PRO A 46 -4.56 -6.79 -10.28
CA PRO A 46 -5.70 -6.24 -11.03
C PRO A 46 -6.93 -5.91 -10.16
N THR A 47 -6.90 -6.22 -8.86
CA THR A 47 -8.00 -5.90 -7.95
C THR A 47 -8.32 -4.40 -7.95
N PRO A 48 -9.61 -4.01 -7.92
CA PRO A 48 -9.99 -2.60 -7.93
C PRO A 48 -9.38 -1.82 -6.77
N ILE A 49 -8.76 -0.67 -7.06
CA ILE A 49 -8.22 0.22 -6.03
C ILE A 49 -9.38 0.88 -5.29
N ALA A 50 -9.46 0.70 -3.98
CA ALA A 50 -10.51 1.24 -3.15
C ALA A 50 -10.30 2.76 -2.96
N ARG A 51 -11.14 3.57 -3.61
CA ARG A 51 -11.06 5.05 -3.57
C ARG A 51 -12.20 5.72 -2.81
N SER A 52 -13.30 5.01 -2.63
CA SER A 52 -14.50 5.51 -1.97
C SER A 52 -15.05 4.46 -1.02
N TYR A 53 -15.27 4.86 0.22
CA TYR A 53 -15.73 4.02 1.32
C TYR A 53 -16.24 4.91 2.47
N THR A 54 -17.06 4.35 3.34
CA THR A 54 -17.51 5.04 4.56
C THR A 54 -16.38 5.10 5.58
N LYS A 55 -16.48 6.01 6.56
CA LYS A 55 -15.49 6.13 7.64
C LYS A 55 -15.32 4.82 8.43
N LEU A 56 -16.40 4.04 8.59
CA LEU A 56 -16.36 2.73 9.26
C LEU A 56 -15.53 1.70 8.48
N LEU A 57 -15.58 1.74 7.15
CA LEU A 57 -14.83 0.83 6.29
C LEU A 57 -13.41 1.30 5.96
N ALA A 58 -13.09 2.57 6.23
CA ALA A 58 -11.80 3.17 5.90
C ALA A 58 -10.61 2.35 6.45
N PRO A 59 -10.58 1.92 7.73
CA PRO A 59 -9.45 1.14 8.24
C PRO A 59 -9.19 -0.15 7.48
N TRP A 60 -10.24 -0.83 7.04
CA TRP A 60 -10.10 -2.05 6.25
C TRP A 60 -9.65 -1.75 4.82
N LYS A 61 -10.30 -0.79 4.14
CA LYS A 61 -10.01 -0.47 2.74
C LYS A 61 -8.63 0.14 2.51
N GLU A 62 -8.21 1.02 3.39
CA GLU A 62 -6.90 1.68 3.30
C GLU A 62 -5.77 0.67 3.57
N ARG A 63 -5.92 -0.20 4.59
CA ARG A 63 -4.98 -1.28 4.86
C ARG A 63 -4.91 -2.31 3.74
N GLU A 64 -6.04 -2.64 3.13
CA GLU A 64 -6.12 -3.53 1.96
C GLU A 64 -5.32 -2.96 0.79
N ASN A 65 -5.52 -1.68 0.43
CA ASN A 65 -4.74 -1.03 -0.62
C ASN A 65 -3.22 -1.09 -0.36
N ILE A 66 -2.78 -0.77 0.86
CA ILE A 66 -1.35 -0.82 1.23
C ILE A 66 -0.81 -2.26 1.12
N SER A 67 -1.56 -3.23 1.66
CA SER A 67 -1.12 -4.63 1.70
C SER A 67 -0.98 -5.22 0.31
N ILE A 68 -1.89 -4.87 -0.61
CA ILE A 68 -1.79 -5.31 -2.01
C ILE A 68 -0.56 -4.68 -2.69
N PHE A 69 -0.29 -3.39 -2.47
CA PHE A 69 0.92 -2.75 -3.00
C PHE A 69 2.22 -3.43 -2.51
N LEU A 70 2.30 -3.73 -1.22
CA LEU A 70 3.45 -4.45 -0.65
C LEU A 70 3.57 -5.86 -1.24
N ASN A 71 2.45 -6.53 -1.51
CA ASN A 71 2.44 -7.80 -2.21
C ASN A 71 2.97 -7.69 -3.64
N ASP A 72 2.58 -6.66 -4.39
CA ASP A 72 3.09 -6.42 -5.74
C ASP A 72 4.62 -6.23 -5.74
N CYS A 73 5.16 -5.48 -4.76
CA CYS A 73 6.60 -5.32 -4.59
C CYS A 73 7.31 -6.68 -4.36
N ARG A 74 6.74 -7.55 -3.53
CA ARG A 74 7.26 -8.90 -3.29
C ARG A 74 7.23 -9.77 -4.53
N MET A 75 6.15 -9.71 -5.30
CA MET A 75 6.01 -10.45 -6.55
C MET A 75 7.03 -10.02 -7.60
N LEU A 76 7.45 -8.75 -7.58
CA LEU A 76 8.56 -8.24 -8.40
C LEU A 76 9.94 -8.71 -7.92
N GLY A 77 10.04 -9.33 -6.74
CA GLY A 77 11.30 -9.82 -6.16
C GLY A 77 12.04 -8.81 -5.29
N MET A 78 11.38 -7.73 -4.88
CA MET A 78 11.93 -6.79 -3.91
C MET A 78 12.06 -7.46 -2.53
N ALA A 79 13.14 -7.17 -1.80
CA ALA A 79 13.40 -7.79 -0.50
C ALA A 79 12.50 -7.22 0.61
N ASP A 80 11.80 -8.09 1.35
CA ASP A 80 10.91 -7.72 2.46
C ASP A 80 11.60 -6.86 3.53
N SER A 81 12.87 -7.15 3.82
CA SER A 81 13.68 -6.39 4.78
C SER A 81 13.90 -4.93 4.40
N SER A 82 13.73 -4.60 3.12
CA SER A 82 13.87 -3.24 2.59
C SER A 82 12.52 -2.55 2.43
N MET A 83 11.41 -3.25 2.67
CA MET A 83 10.06 -2.73 2.58
C MET A 83 9.53 -2.32 3.97
N PHE A 84 8.52 -1.46 4.00
CA PHE A 84 7.74 -1.17 5.20
C PHE A 84 6.58 -2.15 5.34
N CYS A 85 6.01 -2.27 6.53
CA CYS A 85 4.77 -3.02 6.76
C CYS A 85 3.55 -2.11 6.78
N THR A 86 2.34 -2.69 6.70
CA THR A 86 1.10 -1.90 6.62
C THR A 86 0.92 -0.93 7.78
N ASP A 87 1.25 -1.33 9.01
CA ASP A 87 1.09 -0.47 10.19
C ASP A 87 2.08 0.69 10.22
N ASP A 88 3.31 0.51 9.69
CA ASP A 88 4.33 1.57 9.59
C ASP A 88 3.78 2.82 8.89
N LEU A 89 2.97 2.60 7.83
CA LEU A 89 2.34 3.66 7.05
C LEU A 89 0.93 4.00 7.53
N TYR A 90 0.09 3.02 7.85
CA TYR A 90 -1.32 3.27 8.13
C TYR A 90 -1.51 4.02 9.45
N GLU A 91 -0.80 3.57 10.48
CA GLU A 91 -0.79 4.19 11.81
C GLU A 91 0.30 5.27 11.92
N GLY A 92 1.20 5.34 10.93
CA GLY A 92 2.35 6.25 10.94
C GLY A 92 3.40 5.86 11.98
N SER A 93 3.41 4.59 12.43
CA SER A 93 4.27 4.11 13.51
C SER A 93 5.77 4.12 13.15
N ASN A 94 6.10 4.06 11.86
CA ASN A 94 7.49 4.10 11.38
C ASN A 94 7.61 4.72 9.97
N MET A 95 7.37 6.02 9.86
CA MET A 95 7.50 6.75 8.59
C MET A 95 8.93 6.78 8.03
N VAL A 96 9.94 6.55 8.86
CA VAL A 96 11.34 6.41 8.41
C VAL A 96 11.50 5.16 7.54
N GLN A 97 10.94 4.02 7.95
CA GLN A 97 10.93 2.80 7.14
C GLN A 97 10.14 2.97 5.85
N VAL A 98 9.02 3.71 5.89
CA VAL A 98 8.25 4.06 4.68
C VAL A 98 9.12 4.83 3.67
N LEU A 99 9.85 5.85 4.13
CA LEU A 99 10.78 6.61 3.27
C LEU A 99 11.86 5.72 2.66
N PHE A 100 12.48 4.83 3.44
CA PHE A 100 13.47 3.89 2.91
C PHE A 100 12.86 2.91 1.90
N GLY A 101 11.66 2.39 2.14
CA GLY A 101 10.96 1.53 1.19
C GLY A 101 10.66 2.24 -0.13
N LEU A 102 10.21 3.50 -0.09
CA LEU A 102 9.98 4.30 -1.31
C LEU A 102 11.28 4.59 -2.06
N GLN A 103 12.36 4.91 -1.36
CA GLN A 103 13.68 5.09 -1.95
C GLN A 103 14.18 3.80 -2.62
N TYR A 104 13.95 2.65 -1.98
CA TYR A 104 14.30 1.34 -2.53
C TYR A 104 13.53 1.05 -3.81
N ILE A 105 12.22 1.33 -3.86
CA ILE A 105 11.40 1.23 -5.07
C ILE A 105 11.93 2.14 -6.18
N GLN A 106 12.27 3.40 -5.87
CA GLN A 106 12.84 4.32 -6.85
C GLN A 106 14.15 3.75 -7.43
N CYS A 107 15.03 3.21 -6.59
CA CYS A 107 16.27 2.58 -7.03
C CYS A 107 16.06 1.30 -7.85
N TRP A 108 15.00 0.54 -7.56
CA TRP A 108 14.62 -0.66 -8.29
C TRP A 108 14.24 -0.36 -9.74
N PHE A 109 13.42 0.67 -9.95
CA PHE A 109 12.95 1.07 -11.28
C PHE A 109 13.90 2.03 -12.02
N ASN A 110 14.87 2.64 -11.34
CA ASN A 110 15.85 3.51 -11.97
C ASN A 110 17.15 2.75 -12.30
N PRO A 111 17.43 2.44 -13.57
CA PRO A 111 18.64 1.70 -13.97
C PRO A 111 19.95 2.48 -13.74
N ASN A 112 19.88 3.81 -13.59
CA ASN A 112 21.05 4.64 -13.30
C ASN A 112 21.28 4.83 -11.79
N SER A 113 20.44 4.23 -10.94
CA SER A 113 20.66 4.25 -9.50
C SER A 113 21.90 3.43 -9.18
N LEU A 114 22.92 4.07 -8.61
CA LEU A 114 24.14 3.40 -8.13
C LEU A 114 23.87 2.37 -7.01
N LEU A 115 22.65 2.39 -6.45
CA LEU A 115 22.13 1.43 -5.48
C LEU A 115 21.29 0.31 -6.13
N SER A 116 21.15 0.28 -7.46
CA SER A 116 20.41 -0.77 -8.17
C SER A 116 21.18 -2.09 -8.09
N THR A 117 21.00 -2.82 -7.01
CA THR A 117 21.35 -4.24 -6.94
C THR A 117 20.38 -5.03 -7.81
N ARG A 118 20.51 -4.92 -9.14
CA ARG A 118 20.19 -6.05 -10.03
C ARG A 118 21.23 -7.13 -9.81
N SER A 119 21.29 -7.68 -8.59
CA SER A 119 21.96 -8.94 -8.36
C SER A 119 21.08 -9.99 -9.02
N ASN A 120 21.49 -10.47 -10.20
CA ASN A 120 21.04 -11.74 -10.75
C ASN A 120 21.47 -12.86 -9.79
N VAL A 121 20.79 -12.96 -8.66
CA VAL A 121 20.87 -14.12 -7.78
C VAL A 121 19.50 -14.73 -7.86
N SER A 122 19.41 -15.76 -8.70
CA SER A 122 18.36 -16.76 -8.62
C SER A 122 18.28 -17.26 -7.18
N SER A 123 17.44 -16.62 -6.37
CA SER A 123 17.14 -17.07 -5.03
C SER A 123 16.48 -18.44 -5.16
N PRO A 124 17.00 -19.49 -4.50
CA PRO A 124 16.37 -20.81 -4.54
C PRO A 124 14.93 -20.66 -4.04
N ARG A 125 14.00 -21.08 -4.88
CA ARG A 125 12.56 -21.17 -4.60
C ARG A 125 12.35 -21.88 -3.27
N SER A 126 12.20 -21.12 -2.18
CA SER A 126 11.74 -21.67 -0.92
C SER A 126 10.31 -22.14 -1.10
N THR A 127 10.17 -23.45 -0.98
CA THR A 127 8.95 -24.22 -0.96
C THR A 127 7.93 -23.65 0.02
N LYS A 128 6.77 -23.27 -0.52
CA LYS A 128 5.42 -23.42 0.03
C LYS A 128 5.33 -23.42 1.57
N LEU A 129 5.15 -22.24 2.16
CA LEU A 129 4.45 -22.08 3.43
C LEU A 129 3.08 -21.47 3.11
N GLY A 130 2.02 -22.05 3.67
CA GLY A 130 0.64 -22.02 3.18
C GLY A 130 0.16 -20.70 2.58
N SER A 131 -0.35 -20.77 1.35
CA SER A 131 -1.15 -19.70 0.78
C SER A 131 -2.42 -19.57 1.60
N LEU A 132 -2.48 -18.57 2.49
CA LEU A 132 -3.75 -18.05 2.98
C LEU A 132 -4.46 -17.50 1.75
N SER A 133 -5.54 -18.18 1.37
CA SER A 133 -6.42 -17.74 0.29
C SER A 133 -7.11 -16.43 0.70
N ASP A 134 -7.56 -15.64 -0.27
CA ASP A 134 -8.33 -14.41 0.00
C ASP A 134 -9.56 -14.70 0.89
N THR A 135 -10.08 -15.93 0.85
CA THR A 135 -11.14 -16.43 1.74
C THR A 135 -10.68 -16.64 3.18
N ASP A 136 -9.42 -17.00 3.43
CA ASP A 136 -8.89 -17.17 4.79
C ASP A 136 -8.69 -15.81 5.47
N PHE A 137 -8.22 -14.80 4.73
CA PHE A 137 -8.16 -13.43 5.24
C PHE A 137 -9.55 -12.89 5.57
N LEU A 138 -10.53 -13.06 4.67
CA LEU A 138 -11.90 -12.60 4.91
C LEU A 138 -12.57 -13.35 6.07
N ALA A 139 -12.32 -14.66 6.21
CA ALA A 139 -12.84 -15.47 7.31
C ALA A 139 -12.23 -15.09 8.68
N MET A 140 -10.94 -14.75 8.72
CA MET A 140 -10.30 -14.24 9.94
C MET A 140 -10.89 -12.89 10.38
N PHE A 141 -11.23 -12.02 9.43
CA PHE A 141 -11.85 -10.72 9.72
C PHE A 141 -13.37 -10.81 10.00
N GLN A 142 -14.10 -11.72 9.36
CA GLN A 142 -15.52 -11.96 9.67
C GLN A 142 -15.71 -12.57 11.06
N ASN A 143 -14.78 -13.43 11.51
CA ASN A 143 -14.82 -13.96 12.88
C ASN A 143 -14.57 -12.88 13.95
N GLN A 144 -14.00 -11.73 13.60
CA GLN A 144 -13.81 -10.61 14.50
C GLN A 144 -15.05 -9.71 14.60
N MET A 145 -15.97 -9.78 13.62
CA MET A 145 -17.27 -9.10 13.65
C MET A 145 -18.31 -9.81 14.52
N LEU A 146 -18.15 -11.13 14.78
CA LEU A 146 -19.12 -11.92 15.54
C LEU A 146 -18.90 -11.91 17.07
N ILE A 147 -17.96 -11.10 17.57
CA ILE A 147 -17.63 -11.07 19.01
C ILE A 147 -18.23 -9.84 19.73
N GLU A 148 -18.75 -8.83 19.02
CA GLU A 148 -19.26 -7.60 19.66
C GLU A 148 -20.79 -7.42 19.67
N ASP A 149 -21.57 -8.50 19.50
CA ASP A 149 -23.04 -8.43 19.67
C ASP A 149 -23.57 -9.12 20.96
N ASP A 150 -22.68 -9.56 21.86
CA ASP A 150 -23.07 -10.32 23.07
C ASP A 150 -22.51 -9.75 24.40
N VAL A 151 -22.34 -8.43 24.50
CA VAL A 151 -22.19 -7.76 25.81
C VAL A 151 -23.07 -6.51 25.88
N LEU A 152 -24.31 -6.76 26.30
CA LEU A 152 -25.33 -5.88 26.93
C LEU A 152 -25.85 -4.66 26.15
#